data_AF-A0A2J6X824-F1
#
_entry.id   AF-A0A2J6X824-F1
#
_cell.length_a   1.000
_cell.length_b   1.000
_cell.length_c   1.000
_cell.angle_alpha   90.00
_cell.angle_beta   90.00
_cell.angle_gamma   90.00
#
_symmetry.space_group_name_H-M   'P 1'
#
loop_
_entity.id
_entity.type
_entity.pdbx_description
1 polymer ?
#
loop_
_entity_poly.entity_id
_entity_poly.type
_entity_poly.pdbx_seq_one_letter_code
_entity_poly.pdbx_strand_id
1 'polypeptide(L)'
;AIVSIAEAIFQKKFDSLEKGNFLKLYKSIHTKDLLNFTQDNQDIVSITTLIIYSNAISLDEFLKLAKTTSFEEFIEDIRVSGQLQDLVYEVKENIKAKSPTLFPTFRKVELEKTLARMNFLPDDTPLETLLSEEILITGEVFDIGKYALSKGAIVFGVSDKPEVASFSEDKSIFTKLIKIYP
;
A
#
# COMPACT_ATOMS: atom_id res chain seq x y z
N ALA A 1 -2.87 -3.90 3.23
CA ALA A 1 -3.74 -3.52 2.10
C ALA A 1 -3.79 -4.61 1.03
N ILE A 2 -2.69 -4.85 0.30
CA ILE A 2 -2.69 -5.70 -0.90
C ILE A 2 -3.18 -7.15 -0.68
N VAL A 3 -2.86 -7.78 0.47
CA VAL A 3 -3.39 -9.11 0.82
C VAL A 3 -4.91 -9.10 0.92
N SER A 4 -5.51 -8.07 1.52
CA SER A 4 -6.98 -7.99 1.62
C SER A 4 -7.65 -7.79 0.27
N ILE A 5 -6.99 -7.10 -0.65
CA ILE A 5 -7.46 -6.97 -2.04
C ILE A 5 -7.39 -8.32 -2.75
N ALA A 6 -6.27 -9.04 -2.61
CA ALA A 6 -6.13 -10.38 -3.16
C ALA A 6 -7.22 -11.32 -2.61
N GLU A 7 -7.43 -11.35 -1.29
CA GLU A 7 -8.48 -12.17 -0.68
C GLU A 7 -9.88 -11.85 -1.23
N ALA A 8 -10.19 -10.57 -1.48
CA ALA A 8 -11.46 -10.15 -2.05
C ALA A 8 -11.62 -10.62 -3.50
N ILE A 9 -10.62 -10.34 -4.35
CA ILE A 9 -10.65 -10.68 -5.79
C ILE A 9 -10.72 -12.19 -6.00
N PHE A 10 -9.91 -12.95 -5.25
CA PHE A 10 -9.84 -14.40 -5.37
C PHE A 10 -10.89 -15.11 -4.50
N GLN A 11 -11.78 -14.36 -3.84
CA GLN A 11 -12.88 -14.84 -3.01
C GLN A 11 -12.44 -15.91 -2.01
N LYS A 12 -11.27 -15.69 -1.39
CA LYS A 12 -10.60 -16.66 -0.54
C LYS A 12 -9.90 -15.96 0.63
N LYS A 13 -9.93 -16.58 1.80
CA LYS A 13 -9.08 -16.20 2.94
C LYS A 13 -7.74 -16.92 2.84
N PHE A 14 -6.65 -16.17 2.95
CA PHE A 14 -5.31 -16.75 2.89
C PHE A 14 -4.95 -17.31 4.26
N ASP A 15 -4.51 -18.56 4.29
CA ASP A 15 -3.84 -19.07 5.49
C ASP A 15 -2.45 -18.43 5.66
N SER A 16 -1.74 -18.76 6.74
CA SER A 16 -0.42 -18.20 7.03
C SER A 16 0.63 -18.51 5.95
N LEU A 17 0.55 -19.69 5.34
CA LEU A 17 1.49 -20.12 4.30
C LEU A 17 1.22 -19.39 2.99
N GLU A 18 -0.04 -19.30 2.58
CA GLU A 18 -0.47 -18.60 1.37
C GLU A 18 -0.18 -17.11 1.47
N LYS A 19 -0.48 -16.49 2.61
CA LYS A 19 -0.11 -15.11 2.89
C LYS A 19 1.41 -14.92 2.81
N GLY A 20 2.18 -15.85 3.37
CA GLY A 20 3.64 -15.84 3.28
C GLY A 20 4.14 -15.89 1.83
N ASN A 21 3.56 -16.77 1.00
CA ASN A 21 3.92 -16.91 -0.40
C ASN A 21 3.53 -15.69 -1.23
N PHE A 22 2.33 -15.13 -1.01
CA PHE A 22 1.90 -13.90 -1.66
C PHE A 22 2.83 -12.72 -1.32
N LEU A 23 3.23 -12.58 -0.05
CA LEU A 23 4.14 -11.51 0.36
C LEU A 23 5.56 -11.72 -0.15
N LYS A 24 6.01 -12.97 -0.35
CA LYS A 24 7.28 -13.26 -1.03
C LYS A 24 7.24 -12.82 -2.49
N LEU A 25 6.13 -13.09 -3.19
CA LEU A 25 5.92 -12.61 -4.56
C LEU A 25 5.96 -11.07 -4.62
N TYR A 26 5.21 -10.40 -3.76
CA TYR A 26 5.22 -8.94 -3.65
C TYR A 26 6.64 -8.39 -3.46
N LYS A 27 7.41 -8.98 -2.54
CA LYS A 27 8.81 -8.59 -2.28
C LYS A 27 9.74 -8.86 -3.46
N SER A 28 9.50 -9.90 -4.25
CA SER A 28 10.30 -10.17 -5.46
C SER A 28 10.12 -9.11 -6.55
N ILE A 29 8.95 -8.45 -6.56
CA ILE A 29 8.63 -7.35 -7.49
C ILE A 29 9.15 -6.02 -6.93
N HIS A 30 9.10 -5.83 -5.62
CA HIS A 30 9.59 -4.63 -4.93
C HIS A 30 11.11 -4.70 -4.68
N THR A 31 11.90 -4.71 -5.77
CA THR A 31 13.37 -4.80 -5.71
C THR A 31 14.03 -3.69 -6.53
N LYS A 32 15.31 -3.40 -6.20
CA LYS A 32 16.11 -2.40 -6.92
C LYS A 32 16.25 -2.72 -8.41
N ASP A 33 16.34 -4.00 -8.75
CA ASP A 33 16.51 -4.46 -10.14
C ASP A 33 15.27 -4.19 -11.00
N LEU A 34 14.12 -4.00 -10.37
CA LEU A 34 12.86 -3.67 -11.02
C LEU A 34 12.46 -2.20 -10.88
N LEU A 35 13.35 -1.32 -10.38
CA LEU A 35 13.04 0.10 -10.23
C LEU A 35 12.73 0.80 -11.56
N ASN A 36 13.40 0.42 -12.65
CA ASN A 36 13.11 0.98 -13.97
C ASN A 36 11.68 0.67 -14.42
N PHE A 37 11.16 -0.50 -14.05
CA PHE A 37 9.79 -0.91 -14.38
C PHE A 37 8.77 -0.33 -13.38
N THR A 38 9.06 -0.45 -12.09
CA THR A 38 8.14 -0.09 -10.99
C THR A 38 8.14 1.40 -10.69
N GLN A 39 9.13 2.16 -11.15
CA GLN A 39 9.28 3.61 -10.97
C GLN A 39 9.20 4.04 -9.50
N ASP A 40 9.62 3.18 -8.57
CA ASP A 40 9.44 3.39 -7.12
C ASP A 40 7.96 3.65 -6.72
N ASN A 41 7.01 3.14 -7.50
CA ASN A 41 5.58 3.34 -7.30
C ASN A 41 4.92 2.06 -6.78
N GLN A 42 4.44 2.14 -5.53
CA GLN A 42 3.76 1.04 -4.85
C GLN A 42 2.48 0.57 -5.57
N ASP A 43 1.82 1.44 -6.36
CA ASP A 43 0.65 1.08 -7.15
C ASP A 43 1.01 0.04 -8.21
N ILE A 44 2.13 0.28 -8.91
CA ILE A 44 2.68 -0.59 -9.95
C ILE A 44 3.05 -1.94 -9.35
N VAL A 45 3.82 -1.94 -8.25
CA VAL A 45 4.17 -3.18 -7.54
C VAL A 45 2.92 -3.97 -7.15
N SER A 46 1.90 -3.29 -6.65
CA SER A 46 0.67 -3.91 -6.14
C SER A 46 -0.16 -4.55 -7.25
N ILE A 47 -0.46 -3.83 -8.34
CA ILE A 47 -1.26 -4.39 -9.44
C ILE A 47 -0.49 -5.50 -10.16
N THR A 48 0.81 -5.34 -10.40
CA THR A 48 1.66 -6.37 -11.00
C THR A 48 1.70 -7.64 -10.14
N THR A 49 1.74 -7.51 -8.81
CA THR A 49 1.66 -8.67 -7.91
C THR A 49 0.35 -9.44 -8.10
N LEU A 50 -0.79 -8.74 -8.19
CA LEU A 50 -2.10 -9.37 -8.40
C LEU A 50 -2.18 -10.07 -9.77
N ILE A 51 -1.63 -9.45 -10.81
CA ILE A 51 -1.54 -10.01 -12.16
C ILE A 51 -0.77 -11.32 -12.14
N ILE A 52 0.44 -11.34 -11.57
CA ILE A 52 1.26 -12.55 -11.52
C ILE A 52 0.60 -13.62 -10.63
N TYR A 53 0.05 -13.23 -9.48
CA TYR A 53 -0.63 -14.17 -8.59
C TYR A 53 -1.88 -14.81 -9.22
N SER A 54 -2.56 -14.11 -10.14
CA SER A 54 -3.69 -14.69 -10.90
C SER A 54 -3.26 -15.69 -11.98
N ASN A 55 -1.95 -15.88 -12.19
CA ASN A 55 -1.37 -16.67 -13.29
C ASN A 55 -1.67 -16.13 -14.69
N ALA A 56 -2.00 -14.84 -14.83
CA ALA A 56 -2.10 -14.19 -16.14
C ALA A 56 -0.74 -14.13 -16.86
N ILE A 57 0.34 -14.15 -16.09
CA ILE A 57 1.72 -14.29 -16.56
C ILE A 57 2.53 -14.96 -15.45
N SER A 58 3.51 -15.79 -15.80
CA SER A 58 4.45 -16.34 -14.80
C SER A 58 5.45 -15.28 -14.31
N LEU A 59 6.00 -15.47 -13.11
CA LEU A 59 7.03 -14.56 -12.59
C LEU A 59 8.25 -14.50 -13.52
N ASP A 60 8.70 -15.64 -14.05
CA ASP A 60 9.88 -15.69 -14.92
C ASP A 60 9.66 -14.97 -16.27
N GLU A 61 8.46 -15.07 -16.84
CA GLU A 61 8.10 -14.32 -18.05
C GLU A 61 7.99 -12.82 -17.76
N PHE A 62 7.36 -12.44 -16.64
CA PHE A 62 7.31 -11.05 -16.21
C PHE A 62 8.71 -10.45 -16.02
N LEU A 63 9.62 -11.17 -15.35
CA LEU A 63 10.99 -10.68 -15.11
C LEU A 63 11.79 -10.48 -16.40
N LYS A 64 11.46 -11.20 -17.48
CA LYS A 64 12.04 -10.97 -18.81
C LYS A 64 11.45 -9.72 -19.46
N LEU A 65 10.12 -9.60 -19.45
CA LEU A 65 9.42 -8.45 -20.03
C LEU A 65 9.79 -7.13 -19.34
N ALA A 66 9.83 -7.12 -18.01
CA ALA A 66 10.14 -5.93 -17.21
C ALA A 66 11.53 -5.32 -17.49
N LYS A 67 12.43 -6.06 -18.16
CA LYS A 67 13.74 -5.55 -18.61
C LYS A 67 13.68 -4.83 -19.95
N THR A 68 12.64 -5.08 -20.74
CA THR A 68 12.54 -4.64 -22.14
C THR A 68 11.32 -3.75 -22.41
N THR A 69 10.35 -3.70 -21.49
CA THR A 69 9.11 -2.93 -21.66
C THR A 69 8.88 -2.00 -20.48
N SER A 70 8.16 -0.91 -20.73
CA SER A 70 7.63 -0.04 -19.68
C SER A 70 6.44 -0.69 -18.94
N PHE A 71 6.03 -0.12 -17.81
CA PHE A 71 4.82 -0.57 -17.12
C PHE A 71 3.57 -0.30 -17.96
N GLU A 72 3.54 0.83 -18.66
CA GLU A 72 2.43 1.26 -19.52
C GLU A 72 2.23 0.32 -20.71
N GLU A 73 3.32 -0.15 -21.33
CA GLU A 73 3.26 -1.18 -22.36
C GLU A 73 2.78 -2.52 -21.78
N PHE A 74 3.36 -2.94 -20.65
CA PHE A 74 3.00 -4.20 -19.99
C PHE A 74 1.51 -4.25 -19.63
N ILE A 75 0.99 -3.20 -18.99
CA ILE A 75 -0.39 -3.17 -18.54
C ILE A 75 -1.34 -3.08 -19.73
N GLU A 76 -0.96 -2.45 -20.84
CA GLU A 76 -1.82 -2.36 -22.02
C GLU A 76 -2.02 -3.73 -22.70
N ASP A 77 -0.95 -4.51 -22.80
CA ASP A 77 -0.96 -5.80 -23.49
C ASP A 77 -1.48 -6.96 -22.63
N ILE A 78 -1.37 -6.88 -21.29
CA ILE A 78 -1.76 -7.98 -20.42
C ILE A 78 -3.26 -8.31 -20.55
N ARG A 79 -3.56 -9.61 -20.55
CA ARG A 79 -4.92 -10.15 -20.54
C ARG A 79 -5.18 -10.79 -19.19
N VAL A 80 -6.19 -10.29 -18.50
CA VAL A 80 -6.66 -10.81 -17.21
C VAL A 80 -8.16 -11.08 -17.30
N SER A 81 -8.70 -11.85 -16.35
CA SER A 81 -10.11 -12.23 -16.31
C SER A 81 -10.72 -12.03 -14.93
N GLY A 82 -12.06 -11.99 -14.86
CA GLY A 82 -12.80 -11.87 -13.60
C GLY A 82 -12.61 -10.51 -12.94
N GLN A 83 -12.72 -10.45 -11.61
CA GLN A 83 -12.65 -9.19 -10.85
C GLN A 83 -11.31 -8.45 -11.00
N LEU A 84 -10.23 -9.14 -11.36
CA LEU A 84 -8.95 -8.49 -11.64
C LEU A 84 -8.99 -7.62 -12.90
N GLN A 85 -9.87 -7.94 -13.86
CA GLN A 85 -10.05 -7.14 -15.07
C GLN A 85 -10.51 -5.72 -14.77
N ASP A 86 -11.40 -5.56 -13.79
CA ASP A 86 -11.90 -4.24 -13.38
C ASP A 86 -10.78 -3.37 -12.78
N LEU A 87 -9.87 -3.98 -12.01
CA LEU A 87 -8.73 -3.26 -11.41
C LEU A 87 -7.64 -2.93 -12.42
N VAL A 88 -7.36 -3.84 -13.36
CA VAL A 88 -6.46 -3.54 -14.49
C VAL A 88 -7.04 -2.43 -15.35
N TYR A 89 -8.36 -2.43 -15.58
CA TYR A 89 -9.05 -1.37 -16.30
C TYR A 89 -8.97 -0.02 -15.56
N GLU A 90 -9.21 0.00 -14.24
CA GLU A 90 -9.02 1.20 -13.40
C GLU A 90 -7.61 1.79 -13.58
N VAL A 91 -6.58 0.95 -13.50
CA VAL A 91 -5.19 1.39 -13.66
C VAL A 91 -4.93 1.93 -15.07
N LYS A 92 -5.42 1.25 -16.12
CA LYS A 92 -5.29 1.71 -17.51
C LYS A 92 -5.92 3.09 -17.71
N GLU A 93 -7.13 3.30 -17.22
CA GLU A 93 -7.82 4.59 -17.35
C GLU A 93 -7.08 5.69 -16.58
N ASN A 94 -6.54 5.39 -15.40
CA ASN A 94 -5.72 6.35 -14.64
C ASN A 94 -4.40 6.70 -15.34
N ILE A 95 -3.75 5.76 -16.01
CA ILE A 95 -2.57 6.03 -16.84
C ILE A 95 -2.93 6.97 -18.00
N LYS A 96 -4.02 6.67 -18.74
CA LYS A 96 -4.49 7.53 -19.84
C LYS A 96 -4.83 8.94 -19.37
N ALA A 97 -5.45 9.05 -18.19
CA ALA A 97 -5.79 10.33 -17.56
C ALA A 97 -4.58 11.05 -16.95
N LYS A 98 -3.38 10.43 -16.94
CA LYS A 98 -2.18 10.92 -16.24
C LYS A 98 -2.46 11.23 -14.77
N SER A 99 -3.29 10.39 -14.13
CA SER A 99 -3.63 10.51 -12.73
C SER A 99 -2.37 10.37 -11.87
N PRO A 100 -2.18 11.21 -10.83
CA PRO A 100 -1.08 11.05 -9.87
C PRO A 100 -1.22 9.78 -9.01
N THR A 101 -2.40 9.15 -8.99
CA THR A 101 -2.66 7.88 -8.31
C THR A 101 -3.15 6.86 -9.33
N LEU A 102 -2.31 5.86 -9.62
CA LEU A 102 -2.60 4.86 -10.65
C LEU A 102 -3.61 3.83 -10.15
N PHE A 103 -3.54 3.49 -8.86
CA PHE A 103 -4.39 2.47 -8.27
C PHE A 103 -5.20 2.98 -7.04
N PRO A 104 -6.20 3.85 -7.24
CA PRO A 104 -7.02 4.41 -6.18
C PRO A 104 -7.70 3.35 -5.29
N THR A 105 -8.22 2.26 -5.85
CA THR A 105 -8.78 1.15 -5.04
C THR A 105 -7.78 0.62 -4.02
N PHE A 106 -6.52 0.42 -4.42
CA PHE A 106 -5.47 0.00 -3.49
C PHE A 106 -5.22 1.02 -2.39
N ARG A 107 -5.16 2.30 -2.73
CA ARG A 107 -4.93 3.39 -1.78
C ARG A 107 -6.07 3.57 -0.77
N LYS A 108 -7.32 3.38 -1.19
CA LYS A 108 -8.48 3.38 -0.28
C LYS A 108 -8.39 2.26 0.75
N VAL A 109 -8.10 1.04 0.29
CA VAL A 109 -7.92 -0.11 1.21
C VAL A 109 -6.69 0.09 2.10
N GLU A 110 -5.62 0.73 1.61
CA GLU A 110 -4.47 1.11 2.43
C GLU A 110 -4.86 2.07 3.54
N LEU A 111 -5.58 3.15 3.22
CA LEU A 111 -6.10 4.10 4.21
C LEU A 111 -6.93 3.38 5.28
N GLU A 112 -7.90 2.55 4.89
CA GLU A 112 -8.73 1.81 5.85
C GLU A 112 -7.92 0.93 6.80
N LYS A 113 -6.92 0.23 6.28
CA LYS A 113 -6.04 -0.62 7.10
C LYS A 113 -5.17 0.20 8.03
N THR A 114 -4.69 1.36 7.58
CA THR A 114 -3.93 2.30 8.42
C THR A 114 -4.82 2.85 9.54
N LEU A 115 -6.04 3.32 9.23
CA LEU A 115 -6.98 3.84 10.22
C LEU A 115 -7.42 2.81 11.25
N ALA A 116 -7.54 1.54 10.84
CA ALA A 116 -7.86 0.43 11.73
C ALA A 116 -6.70 0.06 12.68
N ARG A 117 -5.51 0.60 12.43
CA ARG A 117 -4.28 0.35 13.19
C ARG A 117 -3.83 1.55 14.01
N MET A 118 -4.58 2.65 14.02
CA MET A 118 -4.28 3.84 14.82
C MET A 118 -5.22 3.93 16.01
N ASN A 119 -4.64 4.02 17.22
CA ASN A 119 -5.36 4.22 18.49
C ASN A 119 -6.58 3.31 18.65
N PHE A 120 -6.40 2.01 18.40
CA PHE A 120 -7.49 1.03 18.42
C PHE A 120 -7.42 0.05 19.59
N LEU A 121 -6.24 -0.13 20.19
CA LEU A 121 -6.09 -0.92 21.41
C LEU A 121 -6.33 -0.04 22.64
N PRO A 122 -6.65 -0.61 23.82
CA PRO A 122 -6.66 0.12 25.08
C PRO A 122 -5.28 0.69 25.47
N ASP A 123 -5.25 1.73 26.30
CA ASP A 123 -3.99 2.37 26.75
C ASP A 123 -3.18 1.50 27.73
N ASP A 124 -3.83 0.54 28.40
CA ASP A 124 -3.21 -0.43 29.31
C ASP A 124 -2.71 -1.70 28.60
N THR A 125 -2.76 -1.72 27.26
CA THR A 125 -2.26 -2.85 26.46
C THR A 125 -0.74 -3.03 26.65
N PRO A 126 -0.23 -4.28 26.80
CA PRO A 126 1.20 -4.53 26.88
C PRO A 126 1.99 -3.95 25.69
N LEU A 127 3.16 -3.36 25.98
CA LEU A 127 3.98 -2.66 24.99
C LEU A 127 4.32 -3.53 23.76
N GLU A 128 4.62 -4.81 23.99
CA GLU A 128 4.93 -5.77 22.92
C GLU A 128 3.77 -5.93 21.95
N THR A 129 2.53 -5.95 22.46
CA THR A 129 1.32 -6.03 21.66
C THR A 129 1.05 -4.73 20.90
N LEU A 130 1.25 -3.57 21.55
CA LEU A 130 1.16 -2.26 20.89
C LEU A 130 2.15 -2.17 19.72
N LEU A 131 3.40 -2.58 19.93
CA LEU A 131 4.44 -2.58 18.88
C LEU A 131 4.12 -3.53 17.72
N SER A 132 3.51 -4.68 17.98
CA SER A 132 3.18 -5.64 16.92
C SER A 132 1.92 -5.29 16.14
N GLU A 133 0.97 -4.59 16.76
CA GLU A 133 -0.37 -4.44 16.20
C GLU A 133 -0.80 -3.00 15.92
N GLU A 134 -0.27 -1.99 16.62
CA GLU A 134 -0.67 -0.58 16.48
C GLU A 134 0.41 0.26 15.78
N ILE A 135 -0.03 1.28 15.04
CA ILE A 135 0.85 2.32 14.49
C ILE A 135 1.07 3.37 15.57
N LEU A 136 2.33 3.53 15.98
CA LEU A 136 2.78 4.48 16.99
C LEU A 136 3.68 5.55 16.37
N ILE A 137 3.73 6.73 16.99
CA ILE A 137 4.81 7.70 16.76
C ILE A 137 5.95 7.42 17.74
N THR A 138 7.20 7.50 17.31
CA THR A 138 8.35 7.35 18.21
C THR A 138 8.40 8.49 19.23
N GLY A 139 8.73 8.17 20.48
CA GLY A 139 8.78 9.15 21.58
C GLY A 139 9.73 10.31 21.29
N GLU A 140 10.87 10.04 20.65
CA GLU A 140 11.87 11.07 20.31
C GLU A 140 11.33 12.08 19.30
N VAL A 141 10.57 11.63 18.30
CA VAL A 141 9.94 12.50 17.30
C VAL A 141 8.87 13.37 17.98
N PHE A 142 8.09 12.78 18.88
CA PHE A 142 7.10 13.50 19.66
C PHE A 142 7.73 14.56 20.57
N ASP A 143 8.83 14.22 21.26
CA ASP A 143 9.53 15.12 22.17
C ASP A 143 10.20 16.28 21.43
N ILE A 144 10.79 16.04 20.25
CA ILE A 144 11.30 17.13 19.39
C ILE A 144 10.16 18.06 18.98
N GLY A 145 9.00 17.52 18.62
CA GLY A 145 7.81 18.31 18.31
C GLY A 145 7.37 19.18 19.49
N LYS A 146 7.25 18.61 20.69
CA LYS A 146 6.93 19.37 21.91
C LYS A 146 7.97 20.44 22.22
N TYR A 147 9.25 20.12 22.07
CA TYR A 147 10.33 21.07 22.30
C TYR A 147 10.23 22.26 21.34
N ALA A 148 10.04 22.02 20.05
CA ALA A 148 9.87 23.07 19.05
C ALA A 148 8.65 23.96 19.37
N LEU A 149 7.52 23.35 19.74
CA LEU A 149 6.31 24.07 20.15
C LEU A 149 6.58 24.96 21.37
N SER A 150 7.34 24.46 22.36
CA SER A 150 7.74 25.25 23.55
C SER A 150 8.61 26.47 23.22
N LYS A 151 9.26 26.49 22.05
CA LYS A 151 10.04 27.62 21.54
C LYS A 151 9.22 28.56 20.64
N GLY A 152 7.91 28.35 20.53
CA GLY A 152 7.02 29.17 19.71
C GLY A 152 6.99 28.76 18.23
N ALA A 153 7.51 27.59 17.87
CA ALA A 153 7.40 27.07 16.51
C ALA A 153 5.98 26.51 16.24
N ILE A 154 5.58 26.53 14.97
CA ILE A 154 4.40 25.79 14.48
C ILE A 154 4.87 24.37 14.12
N VAL A 155 4.17 23.37 14.63
CA VAL A 155 4.49 21.95 14.40
C VAL A 155 3.32 21.29 13.68
N PHE A 156 3.59 20.65 12.55
CA PHE A 156 2.61 19.89 11.77
C PHE A 156 3.27 18.64 11.19
N GLY A 157 2.46 17.59 11.00
CA GLY A 157 2.86 16.39 10.28
C GLY A 157 2.55 16.52 8.79
N VAL A 158 3.45 16.04 7.95
CA VAL A 158 3.24 15.96 6.49
C VAL A 158 3.40 14.50 6.07
N SER A 159 2.55 14.07 5.14
CA SER A 159 2.65 12.77 4.49
C SER A 159 3.01 13.00 3.02
N ASP A 160 3.89 12.16 2.49
CA ASP A 160 4.17 12.05 1.06
C ASP A 160 3.12 11.20 0.33
N LYS A 161 2.19 10.59 1.07
CA LYS A 161 1.12 9.76 0.51
C LYS A 161 0.17 10.62 -0.33
N PRO A 162 -0.37 10.05 -1.43
CA PRO A 162 -1.37 10.73 -2.23
C PRO A 162 -2.64 11.02 -1.41
N GLU A 163 -3.44 11.97 -1.89
CA GLU A 163 -4.69 12.41 -1.27
C GLU A 163 -5.64 11.24 -0.94
N VAL A 164 -5.82 10.33 -1.91
CA VAL A 164 -6.69 9.13 -1.81
C VAL A 164 -6.23 8.17 -0.70
N ALA A 165 -4.97 8.23 -0.30
CA ALA A 165 -4.41 7.45 0.81
C ALA A 165 -4.44 8.20 2.16
N SER A 166 -4.99 9.42 2.19
CA SER A 166 -5.05 10.29 3.38
C SER A 166 -6.50 10.57 3.81
N PHE A 167 -7.43 10.67 2.86
CA PHE A 167 -8.86 10.73 3.14
C PHE A 167 -9.72 10.18 1.98
N SER A 168 -10.91 9.72 2.33
CA SER A 168 -12.04 9.36 1.46
C SER A 168 -13.29 10.10 1.92
N GLU A 169 -14.41 9.96 1.21
CA GLU A 169 -15.69 10.65 1.49
C GLU A 169 -16.14 10.53 2.96
N ASP A 170 -15.86 9.40 3.61
CA ASP A 170 -16.30 9.06 4.96
C ASP A 170 -15.16 8.81 5.97
N LYS A 171 -13.90 8.74 5.53
CA LYS A 171 -12.75 8.38 6.37
C LYS A 171 -11.61 9.36 6.18
N SER A 172 -10.96 9.76 7.26
CA SER A 172 -9.81 10.66 7.19
C SER A 172 -8.80 10.30 8.26
N ILE A 173 -7.51 10.37 7.91
CA ILE A 173 -6.44 10.24 8.89
C ILE A 173 -6.45 11.40 9.89
N PHE A 174 -6.98 12.56 9.51
CA PHE A 174 -7.05 13.75 10.36
C PHE A 174 -8.01 13.61 11.55
N THR A 175 -8.91 12.62 11.54
CA THR A 175 -9.81 12.35 12.67
C THR A 175 -9.24 11.35 13.67
N LYS A 176 -8.04 10.82 13.42
CA LYS A 176 -7.40 9.82 14.28
C LYS A 176 -6.42 10.45 15.24
N LEU A 177 -6.43 9.93 16.47
CA LEU A 177 -5.34 10.10 17.42
C LEU A 177 -4.25 9.06 17.12
N ILE A 178 -3.01 9.38 17.48
CA ILE A 178 -1.88 8.47 17.43
C ILE A 178 -1.31 8.31 18.83
N LYS A 179 -1.00 7.08 19.22
CA LYS A 179 -0.29 6.81 20.47
C LYS A 179 1.20 7.03 20.31
N ILE A 180 1.82 7.43 21.40
CA ILE A 180 3.25 7.69 21.47
C ILE A 180 3.91 6.43 22.01
N TYR A 181 4.92 5.96 21.30
CA TYR A 181 5.83 4.94 21.81
C TYR A 181 6.66 5.56 22.93
N PRO A 182 6.68 4.94 24.14
CA PRO A 182 7.37 5.47 25.31
C PRO A 182 8.89 5.56 25.15
#